data_AF-A0A8S1I012-F1
#
_entry.id   AF-A0A8S1I012-F1
#
_cell.length_a   1.000
_cell.length_b   1.000
_cell.length_c   1.000
_cell.angle_alpha   90.00
_cell.angle_beta   90.00
_cell.angle_gamma   90.00
#
_symmetry.space_group_name_H-M   'P 1'
#
loop_
_entity.id
_entity.type
_entity.pdbx_description
1 polymer ?
#
loop_
_entity_poly.entity_id
_entity_poly.type
_entity_poly.pdbx_seq_one_letter_code
_entity_poly.pdbx_strand_id
1 'polypeptide(L)'
;MGQLRRPSGLGPYAMFLRLLQLWSDKYTPSQVEEKVQKFFYRYRVNRHKATVSTPAIHLEKYSPDDHRNDHRPFLYPDFSFQFERIREKVVELESKSA
;
A
#
# COMPACT_ATOMS: atom_id res chain seq x y z
N MET A 1 -0.77 0.47 7.68
CA MET A 1 -0.94 0.48 6.19
C MET A 1 -2.38 0.73 5.75
N GLY A 2 -3.40 0.07 6.30
CA GLY A 2 -4.81 0.36 5.95
C GLY A 2 -5.21 1.83 6.04
N GLN A 3 -4.90 2.47 7.18
CA GLN A 3 -5.10 3.92 7.42
C GLN A 3 -4.30 4.85 6.47
N LEU A 4 -3.14 4.38 6.01
CA LEU A 4 -2.31 5.11 5.04
C LEU A 4 -2.93 5.06 3.63
N ARG A 5 -3.50 3.92 3.24
CA ARG A 5 -4.25 3.82 1.97
C ARG A 5 -5.53 4.65 2.02
N ARG A 6 -6.27 4.56 3.14
CA ARG A 6 -7.51 5.32 3.41
C ARG A 6 -7.62 5.59 4.91
N PRO A 7 -7.86 6.81 5.37
CA PRO A 7 -8.23 7.99 4.59
C PRO A 7 -7.05 8.73 3.93
N SER A 8 -5.80 8.42 4.28
CA SER A 8 -4.66 9.25 3.86
C SER A 8 -4.37 9.24 2.35
N GLY A 9 -5.04 8.38 1.58
CA GLY A 9 -5.01 8.40 0.11
C GLY A 9 -3.68 7.98 -0.50
N LEU A 10 -2.79 7.34 0.26
CA LEU A 10 -1.44 7.03 -0.20
C LEU A 10 -1.43 5.78 -1.08
N GLY A 11 -0.97 5.95 -2.32
CA GLY A 11 -0.60 4.85 -3.22
C GLY A 11 0.72 4.17 -2.81
N PRO A 12 1.22 3.18 -3.58
CA PRO A 12 2.39 2.39 -3.19
C PRO A 12 3.63 3.23 -2.86
N TYR A 13 4.03 4.12 -3.77
CA TYR A 13 5.22 4.95 -3.60
C TYR A 13 5.08 5.95 -2.43
N ALA A 14 3.94 6.64 -2.33
CA ALA A 14 3.69 7.58 -1.25
C ALA A 14 3.61 6.89 0.12
N MET A 15 3.04 5.68 0.17
CA MET A 15 3.02 4.85 1.38
C MET A 15 4.43 4.42 1.79
N PHE A 16 5.27 4.03 0.82
CA PHE A 16 6.68 3.72 1.06
C PHE A 16 7.42 4.90 1.70
N LEU A 17 7.35 6.10 1.10
CA LEU A 17 7.98 7.30 1.66
C LEU A 17 7.51 7.62 3.08
N ARG A 18 6.20 7.46 3.33
CA ARG A 18 5.64 7.70 4.67
C ARG A 18 6.11 6.66 5.68
N LEU A 19 6.20 5.40 5.28
CA LEU A 19 6.66 4.32 6.16
C LEU A 19 8.16 4.38 6.44
N LEU A 20 8.98 4.85 5.50
CA LEU A 20 10.40 5.11 5.76
C LEU A 20 10.60 6.07 6.93
N GLN A 21 9.79 7.13 7.00
CA GLN A 21 9.84 8.08 8.12
C GLN A 21 9.35 7.43 9.42
N LEU A 22 8.19 6.78 9.37
CA LEU A 22 7.51 6.22 10.55
C LEU A 22 8.22 5.00 11.16
N TRP A 23 8.99 4.26 10.36
CA TRP A 23 9.68 3.04 10.77
C TRP A 23 11.20 3.14 10.64
N SER A 24 11.73 4.36 10.58
CA SER A 24 13.17 4.64 10.45
C SER A 24 14.02 4.00 11.55
N ASP A 25 13.44 3.76 12.73
CA ASP A 25 14.06 3.13 13.89
C ASP A 25 14.04 1.59 13.86
N LYS A 26 13.20 0.98 13.00
CA LYS A 26 12.88 -0.46 13.06
C LYS A 26 13.22 -1.24 11.81
N TYR A 27 13.17 -0.62 10.64
CA TYR A 27 13.31 -1.32 9.37
C TYR A 27 14.23 -0.58 8.41
N THR A 28 15.01 -1.35 7.65
CA THR A 28 15.82 -0.80 6.55
C THR A 28 14.93 -0.43 5.35
N PRO A 29 15.40 0.46 4.44
CA PRO A 29 14.65 0.81 3.23
C PRO A 29 14.19 -0.42 2.42
N SER A 30 15.07 -1.40 2.21
CA SER A 30 14.73 -2.67 1.55
C SER A 30 13.62 -3.46 2.27
N GLN A 31 13.62 -3.50 3.61
CA GLN A 31 12.57 -4.17 4.37
C GLN A 31 11.21 -3.45 4.27
N VAL A 32 11.22 -2.11 4.19
CA VAL A 32 9.99 -1.34 3.98
C VAL A 32 9.45 -1.57 2.57
N GLU A 33 10.32 -1.60 1.56
CA GLU A 33 9.98 -1.94 0.17
C GLU A 33 9.23 -3.28 0.10
N GLU A 34 9.80 -4.35 0.66
CA GLU A 34 9.19 -5.69 0.64
C GLU A 34 7.78 -5.70 1.25
N LYS A 35 7.60 -5.00 2.38
CA LYS A 35 6.30 -4.92 3.07
C LYS A 35 5.25 -4.17 2.26
N VAL A 36 5.64 -3.08 1.61
CA VAL A 36 4.74 -2.28 0.75
C VAL A 36 4.35 -3.07 -0.49
N GLN A 37 5.32 -3.71 -1.16
CA GLN A 37 5.05 -4.55 -2.33
C GLN A 37 4.12 -5.70 -1.96
N LYS A 38 4.38 -6.40 -0.85
CA LYS A 38 3.52 -7.50 -0.37
C LYS A 38 2.11 -7.05 -0.04
N PHE A 39 1.95 -5.87 0.58
CA PHE A 39 0.64 -5.30 0.88
C PHE A 39 -0.16 -5.02 -0.40
N PHE A 40 0.42 -4.29 -1.36
CA PHE A 40 -0.27 -3.95 -2.61
C PHE A 40 -0.48 -5.14 -3.53
N TYR A 41 0.45 -6.10 -3.56
CA TYR A 41 0.27 -7.37 -4.26
C TYR A 41 -0.96 -8.12 -3.72
N ARG A 42 -1.02 -8.35 -2.40
CA ARG A 42 -2.16 -9.05 -1.78
C ARG A 42 -3.47 -8.29 -1.93
N TYR A 43 -3.42 -6.96 -1.82
CA TYR A 43 -4.58 -6.11 -2.03
C TYR A 43 -5.11 -6.23 -3.46
N ARG A 44 -4.24 -6.13 -4.48
CA ARG A 44 -4.66 -6.15 -5.88
C ARG A 44 -5.25 -7.49 -6.30
N VAL A 45 -4.61 -8.60 -5.94
CA VAL A 45 -5.07 -9.93 -6.38
C VAL A 45 -6.36 -10.35 -5.69
N ASN A 46 -6.65 -9.82 -4.49
CA ASN A 46 -7.85 -10.15 -3.73
C ASN A 46 -8.96 -9.09 -3.82
N ARG A 47 -8.78 -7.97 -4.54
CA ARG A 47 -9.78 -6.88 -4.49
C ARG A 47 -11.16 -7.33 -4.97
N HIS A 48 -11.22 -8.23 -5.95
CA HIS A 48 -12.48 -8.82 -6.42
C HIS A 48 -13.30 -9.48 -5.29
N LYS A 49 -12.69 -9.93 -4.19
CA LYS A 49 -13.44 -10.48 -3.04
C LYS A 49 -14.26 -9.42 -2.30
N ALA A 50 -13.87 -8.14 -2.40
CA ALA A 50 -14.61 -7.05 -1.79
C ALA A 50 -15.94 -6.76 -2.52
N THR A 51 -16.05 -7.08 -3.81
CA THR A 51 -17.27 -6.79 -4.59
C THR A 51 -18.45 -7.69 -4.21
N VAL A 52 -18.16 -8.87 -3.65
CA VAL A 52 -19.15 -9.87 -3.20
C VAL A 52 -19.18 -10.03 -1.68
N SER A 53 -18.54 -9.11 -0.94
CA SER A 53 -18.47 -9.21 0.51
C SER A 53 -19.83 -8.94 1.15
N THR A 54 -20.13 -9.64 2.24
CA THR A 54 -21.36 -9.43 3.02
C THR A 54 -21.38 -8.00 3.56
N PRO A 55 -22.51 -7.28 3.48
CA PRO A 55 -22.66 -5.97 4.09
C PRO A 55 -22.31 -6.02 5.58
N ALA A 56 -21.46 -5.10 6.03
CA ALA A 56 -20.99 -5.02 7.40
C ALA A 56 -21.36 -3.68 8.04
N ILE A 57 -21.42 -3.65 9.37
CA ILE A 57 -21.58 -2.41 10.15
C ILE A 57 -20.40 -1.46 9.88
N HIS A 58 -20.69 -0.18 9.66
CA HIS A 58 -19.67 0.84 9.46
C HIS A 58 -19.18 1.38 10.81
N LEU A 59 -17.95 1.03 11.19
CA LEU A 59 -17.30 1.51 12.43
C LEU A 59 -16.06 2.37 12.14
N GLU A 60 -15.31 2.04 11.08
CA GLU A 60 -13.99 2.61 10.83
C GLU A 60 -13.90 3.33 9.48
N LYS A 61 -13.23 4.49 9.49
CA LYS A 61 -13.06 5.34 8.29
C LYS A 61 -12.17 4.69 7.22
N TYR A 62 -11.36 3.70 7.58
CA TYR A 62 -10.48 2.98 6.65
C TYR A 62 -11.12 1.72 6.06
N SER A 63 -12.41 1.48 6.30
CA SER A 63 -13.13 0.31 5.79
C SER A 63 -12.93 0.15 4.26
N PRO A 64 -12.64 -1.09 3.79
CA PRO A 64 -12.45 -1.40 2.38
C PRO A 64 -13.77 -1.72 1.65
N ASP A 65 -14.92 -1.46 2.27
CA ASP A 65 -16.27 -1.72 1.73
C ASP A 65 -16.50 -1.01 0.38
N ASP A 66 -16.57 -1.81 -0.68
CA ASP A 66 -16.64 -1.37 -2.08
C ASP A 66 -18.04 -0.87 -2.47
N HIS A 67 -19.10 -1.24 -1.73
CA HIS A 67 -20.48 -0.90 -2.08
C HIS A 67 -20.88 0.51 -1.66
N ARG A 68 -20.22 1.09 -0.65
CA ARG A 68 -20.64 2.37 -0.05
C ARG A 68 -19.52 3.39 0.13
N ASN A 69 -18.33 2.92 0.47
CA ASN A 69 -17.35 3.79 1.13
C ASN A 69 -16.01 3.86 0.41
N ASP A 70 -15.57 2.80 -0.27
CA ASP A 70 -14.27 2.73 -0.92
C ASP A 70 -14.42 2.18 -2.34
N HIS A 71 -15.09 2.92 -3.20
CA HIS A 71 -15.25 2.56 -4.62
C HIS A 71 -13.90 2.54 -5.32
N ARG A 72 -13.53 1.37 -5.87
CA ARG A 72 -12.22 1.14 -6.47
C ARG A 72 -12.34 0.16 -7.64
N PRO A 73 -11.38 0.18 -8.58
CA PRO A 73 -11.23 -0.94 -9.50
C PRO A 73 -11.02 -2.24 -8.73
N PHE A 74 -11.53 -3.35 -9.25
CA PHE A 74 -11.27 -4.70 -8.72
C PHE A 74 -10.35 -5.53 -9.62
N LEU A 75 -10.19 -5.13 -10.88
CA LEU A 75 -9.18 -5.62 -11.80
C LEU A 75 -8.02 -4.62 -11.87
N TYR A 76 -6.94 -4.90 -11.15
CA TYR A 76 -5.76 -4.04 -11.09
C TYR A 76 -4.62 -4.56 -11.96
N PRO A 77 -3.79 -3.66 -12.52
CA PRO A 77 -2.51 -4.04 -13.11
C PRO A 77 -1.51 -4.48 -12.03
N ASP A 78 -0.33 -4.91 -12.46
CA ASP A 78 0.75 -5.39 -11.61
C ASP A 78 1.42 -4.34 -10.70
N PHE A 79 1.19 -3.04 -10.98
CA PHE A 79 1.85 -1.89 -10.35
C PHE A 79 3.36 -1.79 -10.64
N SER A 80 3.82 -2.31 -11.78
CA SER A 80 5.25 -2.32 -12.13
C SER A 80 5.91 -0.94 -12.06
N PHE A 81 5.27 0.09 -12.64
CA PHE A 81 5.79 1.47 -12.56
C PHE A 81 6.00 1.94 -11.11
N GLN A 82 5.05 1.70 -10.22
CA GLN A 82 5.17 2.14 -8.83
C GLN A 82 6.25 1.35 -8.08
N PHE A 83 6.40 0.07 -8.35
CA PHE A 83 7.39 -0.78 -7.70
C PHE A 83 8.81 -0.48 -8.20
N GLU A 84 9.00 -0.22 -9.49
CA GLU A 84 10.26 0.24 -10.06
C GLU A 84 10.72 1.55 -9.40
N ARG A 85 9.82 2.52 -9.24
CA ARG A 85 10.12 3.78 -8.54
C ARG A 85 10.52 3.60 -7.09
N ILE A 86 9.89 2.65 -6.38
CA ILE A 86 10.30 2.30 -5.01
C ILE A 86 11.71 1.72 -5.04
N ARG A 87 11.99 0.79 -5.96
CA ARG A 87 13.29 0.13 -6.07
C ARG A 87 14.41 1.12 -6.36
N GLU A 88 14.21 2.02 -7.32
CA GLU A 88 15.13 3.13 -7.61
C GLU A 88 15.44 3.94 -6.35
N LYS A 89 14.41 4.27 -5.56
CA LYS A 89 14.56 5.07 -4.35
C LYS A 89 15.31 4.32 -3.24
N VAL A 90 15.09 3.00 -3.10
CA VAL A 90 15.83 2.16 -2.14
C VAL A 90 17.31 2.16 -2.48
N VAL A 91 17.67 1.93 -3.76
CA VAL A 91 19.07 1.94 -4.23
C VAL A 91 19.73 3.30 -3.95
N GLU A 92 19.01 4.40 -4.18
CA GLU A 92 19.51 5.76 -3.87
C GLU A 92 19.77 5.96 -2.36
N LEU A 93 18.91 5.43 -1.49
CA LEU A 93 19.05 5.60 -0.03
C LEU A 93 20.16 4.71 0.55
N GLU A 94 20.30 3.49 0.04
CA GLU A 94 21.33 2.56 0.49
C GLU A 94 22.73 3.00 0.02
N SER A 95 22.85 3.54 -1.20
CA SER A 95 24.12 4.08 -1.70
C SER A 95 24.61 5.33 -0.96
N LYS A 96 23.71 6.12 -0.36
CA LYS A 96 24.06 7.26 0.50
C LYS A 96 24.43 6.87 1.93
N SER A 97 24.10 5.65 2.33
CA SER A 97 24.38 5.14 3.67
C SER A 97 25.68 4.33 3.75
N ALA A 98 26.25 3.98 2.58
CA ALA A 98 27.57 3.37 2.42
C ALA A 98 28.66 4.44 2.32
#